data_AF-A0A8H9G6W3-F1
#
_entry.id   AF-A0A8H9G6W3-F1
#
_cell.length_a   1.000
_cell.length_b   1.000
_cell.length_c   1.000
_cell.angle_alpha   90.00
_cell.angle_beta   90.00
_cell.angle_gamma   90.00
#
_symmetry.space_group_name_H-M   'P 1'
#
loop_
_entity.id
_entity.type
_entity.pdbx_description
1 polymer ?
#
loop_
_entity_poly.entity_id
_entity_poly.type
_entity_poly.pdbx_seq_one_letter_code
_entity_poly.pdbx_strand_id
1 'polypeptide(L)'
;MLATGFAGGLEIGLGVMAYLAVLHATGDHLLAGIAFGVGLVALYLAHSELFTENFLMPIVALVAKEGTVGQLLRLWVGTLVANLAGGWLFMWLVVQAFPQWHDELEESARHYVDAPFGLQVAVLAVLGGSTITLVTRMQQGTDSDPAKIVAAVIGGFLLSGLQLFHSILDSLLVFGAIQAGASISYGQWLGWFGYTLVFNVLGGVVLVTALRLVRSADLLQHRRRSAPAEPGRSSTEQ
;
A
#
# COMPACT_ATOMS: atom_id res chain seq x y z
N MET A 1 10.88 -9.71 9.94
CA MET A 1 10.54 -8.31 10.24
C MET A 1 11.60 -7.31 9.81
N LEU A 2 12.71 -7.06 10.51
CA LEU A 2 13.64 -5.99 10.09
C LEU A 2 14.38 -6.33 8.77
N ALA A 3 14.89 -7.55 8.63
CA ALA A 3 15.56 -7.97 7.39
C ALA A 3 14.59 -8.06 6.20
N THR A 4 13.43 -8.69 6.39
CA THR A 4 12.37 -8.80 5.36
C THR A 4 11.73 -7.45 5.05
N GLY A 5 11.64 -6.53 6.02
CA GLY A 5 11.21 -5.15 5.80
C GLY A 5 12.26 -4.33 5.04
N PHE A 6 13.54 -4.52 5.35
CA PHE A 6 14.61 -3.88 4.59
C PHE A 6 14.61 -4.35 3.14
N ALA A 7 14.49 -5.67 2.91
CA ALA A 7 14.32 -6.26 1.58
C ALA A 7 13.09 -5.71 0.85
N GLY A 8 11.94 -5.59 1.55
CA GLY A 8 10.75 -4.93 1.03
C GLY A 8 11.01 -3.51 0.52
N GLY A 9 11.83 -2.74 1.24
CA GLY A 9 12.28 -1.42 0.78
C GLY A 9 13.09 -1.46 -0.51
N LEU A 10 14.02 -2.41 -0.64
CA LEU A 10 14.82 -2.61 -1.85
C LEU A 10 13.95 -2.99 -3.06
N GLU A 11 12.96 -3.86 -2.86
CA GLU A 11 12.08 -4.34 -3.92
C GLU A 11 11.10 -3.25 -4.39
N ILE A 12 10.58 -2.43 -3.49
CA ILE A 12 9.83 -1.23 -3.90
C ILE A 12 10.76 -0.27 -4.65
N GLY A 13 12.02 -0.11 -4.23
CA GLY A 13 13.02 0.64 -4.98
C GLY A 13 13.28 0.09 -6.39
N LEU A 14 13.31 -1.23 -6.55
CA LEU A 14 13.38 -1.88 -7.86
C LEU A 14 12.15 -1.55 -8.72
N GLY A 15 10.97 -1.52 -8.12
CA GLY A 15 9.75 -1.02 -8.79
C GLY A 15 9.89 0.44 -9.23
N VAL A 16 10.39 1.33 -8.38
CA VAL A 16 10.64 2.74 -8.71
C VAL A 16 11.64 2.87 -9.86
N MET A 17 12.70 2.06 -9.87
CA MET A 17 13.66 2.03 -10.98
C MET A 17 13.00 1.65 -12.30
N ALA A 18 12.14 0.62 -12.31
CA ALA A 18 11.39 0.22 -13.50
C ALA A 18 10.39 1.31 -13.95
N TYR A 19 9.73 1.96 -12.99
CA TYR A 19 8.85 3.10 -13.24
C TYR A 19 9.60 4.26 -13.91
N LEU A 20 10.74 4.68 -13.36
CA LEU A 20 11.53 5.80 -13.91
C LEU A 20 12.05 5.49 -15.31
N ALA A 21 12.50 4.25 -15.56
CA ALA A 21 12.97 3.85 -16.87
C ALA A 21 11.88 4.00 -17.95
N VAL A 22 10.65 3.59 -17.64
CA VAL A 22 9.52 3.73 -18.57
C VAL A 22 9.05 5.17 -18.66
N LEU A 23 8.95 5.88 -17.53
CA LEU A 23 8.54 7.29 -17.52
C LEU A 23 9.48 8.15 -18.36
N HIS A 24 10.79 7.97 -18.21
CA HIS A 24 11.78 8.66 -19.02
C HIS A 24 11.64 8.35 -20.52
N ALA A 25 11.32 7.11 -20.87
CA ALA A 25 11.19 6.68 -22.26
C ALA A 25 9.89 7.14 -22.93
N THR A 26 8.80 7.32 -22.17
CA THR A 26 7.45 7.52 -22.73
C THR A 26 6.77 8.81 -22.30
N GLY A 27 7.14 9.39 -21.16
CA GLY A 27 6.40 10.47 -20.50
C GLY A 27 5.03 10.04 -19.94
N ASP A 28 4.73 8.75 -19.91
CA ASP A 28 3.40 8.23 -19.57
C ASP A 28 3.41 7.51 -18.20
N HIS A 29 2.75 8.13 -17.21
CA HIS A 29 2.62 7.59 -15.87
C HIS A 29 1.86 6.25 -15.82
N LEU A 30 0.86 6.02 -16.68
CA LEU A 30 0.10 4.78 -16.70
C LEU A 30 0.98 3.60 -17.15
N LEU A 31 1.80 3.81 -18.19
CA LEU A 31 2.78 2.81 -18.63
C LEU A 31 3.87 2.59 -17.57
N ALA A 32 4.38 3.67 -16.98
CA ALA A 32 5.34 3.59 -15.90
C ALA A 32 4.77 2.83 -14.69
N GLY A 33 3.48 2.99 -14.42
CA GLY A 33 2.82 2.30 -13.31
C GLY A 33 2.64 0.80 -13.52
N ILE A 34 2.47 0.35 -14.77
CA ILE A 34 2.54 -1.09 -15.10
C ILE A 34 3.94 -1.62 -14.79
N ALA A 35 4.99 -0.88 -15.19
CA ALA A 35 6.38 -1.26 -14.94
C ALA A 35 6.74 -1.29 -13.45
N PHE A 36 6.20 -0.37 -12.66
CA PHE A 36 6.33 -0.39 -11.20
C PHE A 36 5.89 -1.72 -10.57
N GLY A 37 4.93 -2.42 -11.20
CA GLY A 37 4.48 -3.75 -10.80
C GLY A 37 5.61 -4.76 -10.60
N VAL A 38 6.77 -4.59 -11.26
CA VAL A 38 7.98 -5.41 -11.04
C VAL A 38 8.38 -5.44 -9.57
N GLY A 39 8.32 -4.31 -8.87
CA GLY A 39 8.68 -4.22 -7.46
C GLY A 39 7.71 -4.99 -6.56
N LEU A 40 6.40 -4.89 -6.81
CA LEU A 40 5.39 -5.63 -6.04
C LEU A 40 5.42 -7.13 -6.32
N VAL A 41 5.74 -7.53 -7.55
CA VAL A 41 5.95 -8.94 -7.90
C VAL A 41 7.18 -9.49 -7.19
N ALA A 42 8.30 -8.76 -7.19
CA ALA A 42 9.50 -9.13 -6.48
C ALA A 42 9.23 -9.28 -4.97
N LEU A 43 8.52 -8.30 -4.38
CA LEU A 43 8.13 -8.33 -2.97
C LEU A 43 7.28 -9.55 -2.62
N TYR A 44 6.27 -9.85 -3.43
CA TYR A 44 5.43 -11.02 -3.24
C TYR A 44 6.23 -12.33 -3.31
N LEU A 45 7.04 -12.52 -4.36
CA LEU A 45 7.80 -13.75 -4.59
C LEU A 45 8.96 -13.92 -3.60
N ALA A 46 9.52 -12.83 -3.08
CA ALA A 46 10.57 -12.86 -2.07
C ALA A 46 10.04 -13.08 -0.65
N HIS A 47 8.71 -13.02 -0.45
CA HIS A 47 8.08 -13.06 0.86
C HIS A 47 8.60 -11.98 1.82
N SER A 48 8.90 -10.81 1.26
CA SER A 48 9.34 -9.64 1.99
C SER A 48 8.15 -8.96 2.70
N GLU A 49 8.46 -8.11 3.68
CA GLU A 49 7.42 -7.44 4.47
C GLU A 49 7.28 -5.98 4.04
N LEU A 50 6.06 -5.57 3.67
CA LEU A 50 5.73 -4.17 3.47
C LEU A 50 4.88 -3.62 4.63
N PHE A 51 5.17 -2.41 5.08
CA PHE A 51 4.40 -1.74 6.12
C PHE A 51 2.90 -1.71 5.78
N THR A 52 2.53 -1.38 4.55
CA THR A 52 1.13 -1.22 4.14
C THR A 52 0.37 -2.54 3.94
N GLU A 53 1.06 -3.67 3.76
CA GLU A 53 0.43 -5.01 3.74
C GLU A 53 -0.01 -5.46 5.15
N ASN A 54 0.59 -4.87 6.19
CA ASN A 54 0.26 -5.16 7.58
C ASN A 54 -1.05 -4.53 8.07
N PHE A 55 -1.85 -3.94 7.17
CA PHE A 55 -3.16 -3.36 7.48
C PHE A 55 -4.31 -4.35 7.46
N LEU A 56 -4.09 -5.56 6.93
CA LEU A 56 -5.09 -6.62 6.91
C LEU A 56 -4.87 -7.60 8.06
N MET A 57 -3.96 -8.56 7.92
CA MET A 57 -3.86 -9.70 8.84
C MET A 57 -3.53 -9.32 10.29
N PRO A 58 -2.58 -8.41 10.57
CA PRO A 58 -2.32 -7.98 11.94
C PRO A 58 -3.52 -7.30 12.61
N ILE A 59 -4.30 -6.53 11.87
CA ILE A 59 -5.54 -5.92 12.37
C ILE A 59 -6.61 -6.98 12.63
N VAL A 60 -6.74 -7.97 11.74
CA VAL A 60 -7.62 -9.12 11.95
C VAL A 60 -7.27 -9.86 13.24
N ALA A 61 -5.98 -10.14 13.48
CA ALA A 61 -5.50 -10.82 14.69
C ALA A 61 -5.76 -9.98 15.96
N LEU A 62 -5.57 -8.66 15.89
CA LEU A 62 -5.88 -7.76 16.99
C LEU A 62 -7.37 -7.79 17.35
N VAL A 63 -8.26 -7.74 16.34
CA VAL A 63 -9.72 -7.85 16.54
C VAL A 63 -10.13 -9.21 17.08
N ALA A 64 -9.42 -10.28 16.67
CA ALA A 64 -9.62 -11.62 17.18
C ALA A 64 -9.07 -11.83 18.61
N LYS A 65 -8.41 -10.82 19.21
CA LYS A 65 -7.72 -10.89 20.51
C LYS A 65 -6.56 -11.90 20.53
N GLU A 66 -5.95 -12.15 19.38
CA GLU A 66 -4.78 -13.02 19.21
C GLU A 66 -3.46 -12.24 19.28
N GLY A 67 -3.51 -10.92 19.49
CA GLY A 67 -2.36 -10.05 19.64
C GLY A 67 -2.68 -8.78 20.42
N THR A 68 -1.65 -7.97 20.68
CA THR A 68 -1.75 -6.73 21.44
C THR A 68 -1.48 -5.51 20.56
N VAL A 69 -2.02 -4.34 20.96
CA VAL A 69 -1.73 -3.06 20.29
C VAL A 69 -0.22 -2.77 20.29
N GLY A 70 0.49 -3.10 21.38
CA GLY A 70 1.94 -2.93 21.45
C GLY A 70 2.71 -3.78 20.43
N GLN A 71 2.30 -5.03 20.20
CA GLN A 71 2.89 -5.88 19.16
C GLN A 71 2.61 -5.32 17.76
N LEU A 72 1.39 -4.85 17.51
CA LEU A 72 1.01 -4.22 16.24
C LEU A 72 1.86 -2.98 15.96
N LEU A 73 1.97 -2.07 16.93
CA LEU A 73 2.77 -0.85 16.79
C LEU A 73 4.25 -1.16 16.59
N ARG A 74 4.80 -2.15 17.31
CA ARG A 74 6.18 -2.59 17.12
C ARG A 74 6.41 -3.13 15.70
N LEU A 75 5.49 -3.96 15.20
CA LEU A 75 5.53 -4.48 13.84
C LEU A 75 5.49 -3.33 12.82
N TRP A 76 4.50 -2.46 12.93
CA TRP A 76 4.30 -1.34 12.01
C TRP A 76 5.49 -0.39 11.96
N VAL A 77 5.96 0.09 13.13
CA VAL A 77 7.07 1.03 13.18
C VAL A 77 8.37 0.40 12.68
N GLY A 78 8.67 -0.84 13.08
CA GLY A 78 9.92 -1.47 12.66
C GLY A 78 9.92 -1.82 11.16
N THR A 79 8.80 -2.27 10.59
CA THR A 79 8.70 -2.53 9.15
C THR A 79 8.72 -1.23 8.35
N LEU A 80 8.04 -0.17 8.81
CA LEU A 80 8.06 1.16 8.21
C LEU A 80 9.50 1.71 8.12
N VAL A 81 10.23 1.72 9.24
CA VAL A 81 11.61 2.21 9.28
C VAL A 81 12.52 1.35 8.40
N ALA A 82 12.36 0.01 8.43
CA ALA A 82 13.15 -0.88 7.60
C ALA A 82 12.88 -0.69 6.10
N ASN A 83 11.62 -0.55 5.68
CA ASN A 83 11.25 -0.27 4.30
C ASN A 83 11.85 1.05 3.82
N LEU A 84 11.74 2.12 4.62
CA LEU A 84 12.30 3.43 4.27
C LEU A 84 13.83 3.38 4.18
N ALA A 85 14.50 2.68 5.10
CA ALA A 85 15.96 2.54 5.07
C ALA A 85 16.45 1.74 3.85
N GLY A 86 15.77 0.62 3.52
CA GLY A 86 16.09 -0.17 2.33
C GLY A 86 15.87 0.63 1.06
N GLY A 87 14.69 1.25 0.94
CA GLY A 87 14.37 2.09 -0.21
C GLY A 87 15.31 3.28 -0.36
N TRP A 88 15.68 3.96 0.73
CA TRP A 88 16.64 5.05 0.72
C TRP A 88 18.01 4.62 0.17
N LEU A 89 18.52 3.46 0.61
CA LEU A 89 19.78 2.92 0.11
C LEU A 89 19.68 2.53 -1.36
N PHE A 90 18.59 1.88 -1.77
CA PHE A 90 18.40 1.47 -3.15
C PHE A 90 18.30 2.67 -4.09
N MET A 91 17.55 3.71 -3.69
CA MET A 91 17.44 4.93 -4.47
C MET A 91 18.79 5.64 -4.59
N TRP A 92 19.64 5.58 -3.57
CA TRP A 92 21.00 6.13 -3.69
C TRP A 92 21.78 5.44 -4.80
N LEU A 93 21.69 4.10 -4.92
CA LEU A 93 22.30 3.36 -6.02
C LEU A 93 21.72 3.76 -7.38
N VAL A 94 20.39 3.92 -7.47
CA VAL A 94 19.71 4.35 -8.70
C VAL A 94 20.20 5.73 -9.14
N VAL A 95 20.28 6.68 -8.22
CA VAL A 95 20.74 8.06 -8.47
C VAL A 95 22.19 8.08 -8.98
N GLN A 96 23.08 7.24 -8.43
CA GLN A 96 24.46 7.13 -8.91
C GLN A 96 24.56 6.46 -10.28
N ALA A 97 23.71 5.46 -10.55
CA ALA A 97 23.76 4.66 -11.76
C ALA A 97 23.11 5.34 -12.98
N PHE A 98 22.08 6.16 -12.76
CA PHE A 98 21.24 6.72 -13.82
C PHE A 98 21.04 8.23 -13.66
N PRO A 99 22.08 9.04 -13.90
CA PRO A 99 21.98 10.50 -13.79
C PRO A 99 20.95 11.13 -14.73
N GLN A 100 20.61 10.46 -15.84
CA GLN A 100 19.60 10.91 -16.78
C GLN A 100 18.16 10.91 -16.24
N TRP A 101 17.91 10.35 -15.04
CA TRP A 101 16.58 10.34 -14.41
C TRP A 101 16.40 11.40 -13.30
N HIS A 102 17.40 12.28 -13.11
CA HIS A 102 17.37 13.26 -12.02
C HIS A 102 16.23 14.26 -12.16
N ASP A 103 15.94 14.69 -13.40
CA ASP A 103 14.84 15.62 -13.68
C ASP A 103 13.47 14.98 -13.38
N GLU A 104 13.25 13.73 -13.83
CA GLU A 104 12.01 12.99 -13.56
C GLU A 104 11.84 12.70 -12.06
N LEU A 105 12.94 12.44 -11.34
CA LEU A 105 12.93 12.28 -9.89
C LEU A 105 12.49 13.56 -9.20
N GLU A 106 13.06 14.71 -9.57
CA GLU A 106 12.69 16.01 -9.00
C GLU A 106 11.22 16.35 -9.31
N GLU A 107 10.79 16.21 -10.55
CA GLU A 107 9.40 16.47 -10.95
C GLU A 107 8.42 15.56 -10.19
N SER A 108 8.72 14.25 -10.13
CA SER A 108 7.90 13.28 -9.40
C SER A 108 7.86 13.58 -7.90
N ALA A 109 8.99 13.98 -7.29
CA ALA A 109 9.02 14.33 -5.88
C ALA A 109 8.20 15.60 -5.58
N ARG A 110 8.31 16.63 -6.43
CA ARG A 110 7.56 17.90 -6.31
C ARG A 110 6.07 17.70 -6.45
N HIS A 111 5.62 16.80 -7.32
CA HIS A 111 4.21 16.41 -7.43
C HIS A 111 3.60 16.07 -6.07
N TYR A 112 4.37 15.44 -5.17
CA TYR A 112 3.92 15.06 -3.84
C TYR A 112 4.19 16.13 -2.78
N VAL A 113 5.43 16.60 -2.64
CA VAL A 113 5.81 17.49 -1.52
C VAL A 113 5.24 18.90 -1.64
N ASP A 114 4.98 19.37 -2.87
CA ASP A 114 4.41 20.70 -3.12
C ASP A 114 2.87 20.66 -3.24
N ALA A 115 2.25 19.48 -3.21
CA ALA A 115 0.80 19.35 -3.27
C ALA A 115 0.15 19.98 -2.01
N PRO A 116 -0.76 20.94 -2.17
CA PRO A 116 -1.41 21.57 -1.03
C PRO A 116 -2.30 20.56 -0.31
N PHE A 117 -2.18 20.51 1.00
CA PHE A 117 -3.05 19.66 1.81
C PHE A 117 -4.52 20.07 1.62
N GLY A 118 -5.36 19.10 1.29
CA GLY A 118 -6.78 19.31 1.06
C GLY A 118 -7.51 17.98 0.88
N LEU A 119 -8.82 18.06 0.60
CA LEU A 119 -9.67 16.87 0.47
C LEU A 119 -9.14 15.91 -0.61
N GLN A 120 -8.69 16.43 -1.74
CA GLN A 120 -8.15 15.61 -2.84
C GLN A 120 -6.94 14.78 -2.38
N VAL A 121 -5.93 15.42 -1.80
CA VAL A 121 -4.72 14.75 -1.28
C VAL A 121 -5.07 13.71 -0.20
N ALA A 122 -5.97 14.06 0.72
CA ALA A 122 -6.43 13.13 1.74
C ALA A 122 -7.12 11.89 1.15
N VAL A 123 -7.98 12.07 0.14
CA VAL A 123 -8.67 10.97 -0.56
C VAL A 123 -7.68 10.13 -1.36
N LEU A 124 -6.74 10.75 -2.08
CA LEU A 124 -5.68 10.02 -2.79
C LEU A 124 -4.83 9.17 -1.84
N ALA A 125 -4.53 9.68 -0.64
CA ALA A 125 -3.80 8.92 0.37
C ALA A 125 -4.62 7.78 0.99
N VAL A 126 -5.93 7.99 1.21
CA VAL A 126 -6.84 6.91 1.62
C VAL A 126 -6.90 5.83 0.53
N LEU A 127 -7.01 6.21 -0.74
CA LEU A 127 -7.00 5.26 -1.86
C LEU A 127 -5.66 4.52 -1.93
N GLY A 128 -4.53 5.21 -1.77
CA GLY A 128 -3.20 4.59 -1.75
C GLY A 128 -3.07 3.46 -0.71
N GLY A 129 -3.49 3.70 0.54
CA GLY A 129 -3.48 2.67 1.58
C GLY A 129 -4.51 1.55 1.36
N SER A 130 -5.67 1.89 0.79
CA SER A 130 -6.71 0.92 0.44
C SER A 130 -6.25 -0.03 -0.68
N THR A 131 -5.51 0.48 -1.67
CA THR A 131 -5.04 -0.29 -2.83
C THR A 131 -4.14 -1.46 -2.40
N ILE A 132 -3.13 -1.21 -1.56
CA ILE A 132 -2.26 -2.31 -1.09
C ILE A 132 -3.04 -3.32 -0.26
N THR A 133 -3.94 -2.86 0.61
CA THR A 133 -4.82 -3.76 1.38
C THR A 133 -5.70 -4.63 0.46
N LEU A 134 -6.21 -4.07 -0.63
CA LEU A 134 -6.96 -4.79 -1.64
C LEU A 134 -6.09 -5.84 -2.35
N VAL A 135 -4.85 -5.50 -2.73
CA VAL A 135 -3.90 -6.43 -3.33
C VAL A 135 -3.63 -7.62 -2.39
N THR A 136 -3.31 -7.36 -1.12
CA THR A 136 -3.12 -8.41 -0.11
C THR A 136 -4.35 -9.31 -0.02
N ARG A 137 -5.56 -8.73 -0.06
CA ARG A 137 -6.80 -9.49 -0.04
C ARG A 137 -7.01 -10.32 -1.31
N MET A 138 -6.74 -9.76 -2.48
CA MET A 138 -6.82 -10.48 -3.76
C MET A 138 -5.87 -11.67 -3.75
N GLN A 139 -4.66 -11.49 -3.24
CA GLN A 139 -3.67 -12.56 -3.13
C GLN A 139 -4.10 -13.65 -2.15
N GLN A 140 -4.77 -13.30 -1.06
CA GLN A 140 -5.36 -14.28 -0.12
C GLN A 140 -6.61 -14.98 -0.67
N GLY A 141 -7.26 -14.40 -1.68
CA GLY A 141 -8.49 -14.93 -2.28
C GLY A 141 -8.26 -16.09 -3.24
N THR A 142 -7.00 -16.49 -3.48
CA THR A 142 -6.64 -17.53 -4.44
C THR A 142 -5.34 -18.23 -4.04
N ASP A 143 -5.18 -19.49 -4.43
CA ASP A 143 -3.92 -20.23 -4.29
C ASP A 143 -3.04 -20.14 -5.55
N SER A 144 -3.53 -19.54 -6.64
CA SER A 144 -2.81 -19.45 -7.92
C SER A 144 -1.74 -18.35 -7.89
N ASP A 145 -0.46 -18.74 -7.93
CA ASP A 145 0.66 -17.78 -8.01
C ASP A 145 0.57 -16.83 -9.23
N PRO A 146 0.22 -17.30 -10.45
CA PRO A 146 -0.02 -16.38 -11.56
C PRO A 146 -1.09 -15.33 -11.26
N ALA A 147 -2.18 -15.68 -10.58
CA ALA A 147 -3.23 -14.72 -10.22
C ALA A 147 -2.74 -13.70 -9.18
N LYS A 148 -1.88 -14.13 -8.24
CA LYS A 148 -1.25 -13.24 -7.24
C LYS A 148 -0.25 -12.27 -7.85
N ILE A 149 0.51 -12.72 -8.86
CA ILE A 149 1.39 -11.87 -9.68
C ILE A 149 0.55 -10.84 -10.45
N VAL A 150 -0.55 -11.24 -11.08
CA VAL A 150 -1.46 -10.31 -11.75
C VAL A 150 -2.03 -9.29 -10.76
N ALA A 151 -2.42 -9.71 -9.55
CA ALA A 151 -2.87 -8.79 -8.50
C ALA A 151 -1.78 -7.77 -8.11
N ALA A 152 -0.52 -8.19 -8.02
CA ALA A 152 0.60 -7.28 -7.76
C ALA A 152 0.79 -6.26 -8.89
N VAL A 153 0.71 -6.68 -10.16
CA VAL A 153 0.80 -5.77 -11.32
C VAL A 153 -0.37 -4.78 -11.34
N ILE A 154 -1.59 -5.23 -11.07
CA ILE A 154 -2.78 -4.36 -10.93
C ILE A 154 -2.54 -3.33 -9.81
N GLY A 155 -2.03 -3.79 -8.66
CA GLY A 155 -1.65 -2.93 -7.55
C GLY A 155 -0.65 -1.86 -7.96
N GLY A 156 0.38 -2.25 -8.70
CA GLY A 156 1.41 -1.33 -9.16
C GLY A 156 0.87 -0.27 -10.09
N PHE A 157 0.06 -0.68 -11.08
CA PHE A 157 -0.62 0.21 -12.01
C PHE A 157 -1.52 1.21 -11.29
N LEU A 158 -2.39 0.73 -10.39
CA LEU A 158 -3.31 1.60 -9.66
C LEU A 158 -2.58 2.56 -8.73
N LEU A 159 -1.52 2.09 -8.06
CA LEU A 159 -0.81 2.88 -7.06
C LEU A 159 0.03 3.97 -7.72
N SER A 160 0.93 3.58 -8.62
CA SER A 160 1.92 4.49 -9.20
C SER A 160 1.44 5.13 -10.51
N GLY A 161 0.66 4.41 -11.32
CA GLY A 161 0.16 4.93 -12.58
C GLY A 161 -0.92 6.01 -12.40
N LEU A 162 -1.76 5.89 -11.37
CA LEU A 162 -2.72 6.93 -10.99
C LEU A 162 -2.11 7.96 -10.02
N GLN A 163 -0.82 7.86 -9.69
CA GLN A 163 -0.12 8.75 -8.78
C GLN A 163 -0.84 8.92 -7.42
N LEU A 164 -1.26 7.79 -6.83
CA LEU A 164 -1.87 7.80 -5.50
C LEU A 164 -0.83 8.14 -4.44
N PHE A 165 -1.24 8.85 -3.39
CA PHE A 165 -0.33 9.27 -2.33
C PHE A 165 -0.04 8.08 -1.40
N HIS A 166 1.17 7.54 -1.47
CA HIS A 166 1.59 6.35 -0.75
C HIS A 166 2.92 6.57 -0.01
N SER A 167 2.84 6.44 1.32
CA SER A 167 3.89 6.77 2.28
C SER A 167 5.25 6.12 2.01
N ILE A 168 5.33 4.86 1.57
CA ILE A 168 6.61 4.21 1.25
C ILE A 168 7.08 4.63 -0.14
N LEU A 169 6.36 4.21 -1.19
CA LEU A 169 6.66 4.50 -2.59
C LEU A 169 7.12 5.93 -2.85
N ASP A 170 6.31 6.93 -2.50
CA ASP A 170 6.63 8.30 -2.90
C ASP A 170 7.75 8.87 -2.02
N SER A 171 7.95 8.35 -0.81
CA SER A 171 9.16 8.66 -0.03
C SER A 171 10.42 8.25 -0.79
N LEU A 172 10.41 7.14 -1.53
CA LEU A 172 11.58 6.72 -2.31
C LEU A 172 11.85 7.67 -3.49
N LEU A 173 10.81 8.16 -4.16
CA LEU A 173 10.96 9.21 -5.19
C LEU A 173 11.54 10.49 -4.57
N VAL A 174 11.01 10.92 -3.42
CA VAL A 174 11.51 12.10 -2.70
C VAL A 174 12.94 11.91 -2.21
N PHE A 175 13.30 10.74 -1.69
CA PHE A 175 14.68 10.42 -1.30
C PHE A 175 15.62 10.45 -2.51
N GLY A 176 15.22 9.87 -3.64
CA GLY A 176 15.97 9.92 -4.88
C GLY A 176 16.21 11.35 -5.35
N ALA A 177 15.17 12.20 -5.33
CA ALA A 177 15.31 13.62 -5.69
C ALA A 177 16.28 14.38 -4.76
N ILE A 178 16.16 14.19 -3.44
CA ILE A 178 17.08 14.80 -2.46
C ILE A 178 18.52 14.35 -2.72
N GLN A 179 18.72 13.05 -2.97
CA GLN A 179 20.05 12.48 -3.25
C GLN A 179 20.62 12.94 -4.60
N ALA A 180 19.76 13.24 -5.58
CA ALA A 180 20.12 13.82 -6.88
C ALA A 180 20.46 15.32 -6.79
N GLY A 181 20.22 15.96 -5.64
CA GLY A 181 20.53 17.37 -5.40
C GLY A 181 19.38 18.34 -5.65
N ALA A 182 18.14 17.84 -5.80
CA ALA A 182 16.96 18.68 -5.88
C ALA A 182 16.83 19.55 -4.61
N SER A 183 16.26 20.75 -4.77
CA SER A 183 16.00 21.69 -3.66
C SER A 183 14.78 21.29 -2.82
N ILE A 184 14.77 20.04 -2.35
CA ILE A 184 13.76 19.46 -1.46
C ILE A 184 14.45 19.10 -0.15
N SER A 185 13.85 19.45 0.98
CA SER A 185 14.38 19.12 2.31
C SER A 185 13.72 17.87 2.90
N TYR A 186 14.43 17.17 3.78
CA TYR A 186 13.82 16.13 4.61
C TYR A 186 12.69 16.67 5.51
N GLY A 187 12.69 17.98 5.81
CA GLY A 187 11.59 18.63 6.53
C GLY A 187 10.30 18.68 5.71
N GLN A 188 10.40 19.05 4.42
CA GLN A 188 9.26 19.01 3.48
C GLN A 188 8.74 17.58 3.31
N TRP A 189 9.66 16.62 3.12
CA TRP A 189 9.31 15.20 3.09
C TRP A 189 8.55 14.78 4.34
N LEU A 190 9.07 15.09 5.54
CA LEU A 190 8.45 14.66 6.79
C LEU A 190 7.04 15.27 6.99
N GLY A 191 6.84 16.52 6.56
CA GLY A 191 5.54 17.18 6.56
C GLY A 191 4.52 16.46 5.69
N TRP A 192 4.88 16.16 4.43
CA TRP A 192 4.05 15.39 3.51
C TRP A 192 3.81 13.94 3.97
N PHE A 193 4.88 13.28 4.42
CA PHE A 193 4.88 11.89 4.85
C PHE A 193 3.96 11.67 6.05
N GLY A 194 3.96 12.60 7.01
CA GLY A 194 3.19 12.49 8.25
C GLY A 194 1.69 12.32 8.01
N TYR A 195 1.07 13.21 7.22
CA TYR A 195 -0.35 13.08 6.93
C TYR A 195 -0.63 11.92 5.96
N THR A 196 0.21 11.69 4.95
CA THR A 196 0.03 10.60 3.98
C THR A 196 0.04 9.25 4.69
N LEU A 197 0.95 9.04 5.65
CA LEU A 197 1.02 7.85 6.48
C LEU A 197 -0.29 7.62 7.25
N VAL A 198 -0.83 8.66 7.90
CA VAL A 198 -2.10 8.56 8.64
C VAL A 198 -3.24 8.18 7.71
N PHE A 199 -3.37 8.83 6.56
CA PHE A 199 -4.46 8.54 5.61
C PHE A 199 -4.29 7.17 4.92
N ASN A 200 -3.06 6.70 4.67
CA ASN A 200 -2.83 5.34 4.21
C ASN A 200 -3.31 4.30 5.25
N VAL A 201 -2.96 4.48 6.53
CA VAL A 201 -3.44 3.60 7.61
C VAL A 201 -4.97 3.61 7.66
N LEU A 202 -5.59 4.80 7.61
CA LEU A 202 -7.04 4.94 7.60
C LEU A 202 -7.66 4.19 6.42
N GLY A 203 -7.15 4.38 5.20
CA GLY A 203 -7.66 3.69 4.01
C GLY A 203 -7.56 2.17 4.10
N GLY A 204 -6.40 1.66 4.53
CA GLY A 204 -6.22 0.23 4.72
C GLY A 204 -7.20 -0.35 5.74
N VAL A 205 -7.28 0.23 6.94
CA VAL A 205 -8.15 -0.26 8.02
C VAL A 205 -9.64 -0.09 7.68
N VAL A 206 -10.04 1.02 7.06
CA VAL A 206 -11.43 1.27 6.64
C VAL A 206 -11.88 0.24 5.61
N LEU A 207 -11.04 -0.09 4.62
CA LEU A 207 -11.37 -1.12 3.63
C LEU A 207 -11.66 -2.46 4.32
N VAL A 208 -10.79 -2.91 5.24
CA VAL A 208 -11.01 -4.15 6.01
C VAL A 208 -12.32 -4.12 6.78
N THR A 209 -12.60 -2.99 7.44
CA THR A 209 -13.79 -2.81 8.27
C THR A 209 -15.06 -2.85 7.43
N ALA A 210 -15.11 -2.09 6.33
CA ALA A 210 -16.25 -2.03 5.43
C ALA A 210 -16.58 -3.41 4.85
N LEU A 211 -15.57 -4.15 4.39
CA LEU A 211 -15.76 -5.48 3.82
C LEU A 211 -16.28 -6.50 4.85
N ARG A 212 -15.83 -6.41 6.11
CA ARG A 212 -16.35 -7.24 7.20
C ARG A 212 -17.82 -6.94 7.49
N LEU A 213 -18.21 -5.66 7.46
CA LEU A 213 -19.60 -5.25 7.68
C LEU A 213 -20.53 -5.80 6.59
N VAL A 214 -20.13 -5.68 5.32
CA VAL A 214 -20.89 -6.23 4.19
C VAL A 214 -21.06 -7.74 4.33
N ARG A 215 -19.97 -8.49 4.55
CA ARG A 215 -20.04 -9.96 4.70
C ARG A 215 -20.92 -10.38 5.89
N SER A 216 -20.84 -9.65 7.00
CA SER A 216 -21.66 -9.93 8.19
C SER A 216 -23.14 -9.66 7.91
N ALA A 217 -23.45 -8.58 7.18
CA ALA A 217 -24.80 -8.28 6.75
C ALA A 217 -25.37 -9.36 5.82
N ASP A 218 -24.58 -9.85 4.86
CA ASP A 218 -25.00 -10.94 3.96
C ASP A 218 -25.29 -12.23 4.73
N LEU A 219 -24.44 -12.62 5.68
CA LEU A 219 -24.66 -13.79 6.52
C LEU A 219 -25.94 -13.67 7.37
N LEU A 220 -26.22 -12.47 7.91
CA LEU A 220 -27.45 -12.20 8.65
C LEU A 220 -28.68 -12.27 7.74
N GLN A 221 -28.60 -11.75 6.51
CA GLN A 221 -29.68 -11.85 5.54
C GLN A 221 -29.94 -13.30 5.11
N HIS A 222 -28.89 -14.09 4.88
CA HIS A 222 -29.02 -15.52 4.57
C HIS A 222 -29.66 -16.28 5.73
N ARG A 223 -29.22 -16.07 6.98
CA ARG A 223 -29.88 -16.68 8.16
C ARG A 223 -31.36 -16.29 8.27
N ARG A 224 -31.72 -15.02 8.03
CA ARG A 224 -33.12 -14.57 8.05
C ARG A 224 -33.98 -15.23 6.97
N ARG A 225 -33.41 -15.47 5.78
CA ARG A 225 -34.11 -16.16 4.66
C ARG A 225 -34.19 -17.67 4.85
N SER A 226 -33.22 -18.27 5.53
CA SER A 226 -33.16 -19.71 5.80
C SER A 226 -33.80 -20.10 7.13
N ALA A 227 -34.29 -19.15 7.93
CA ALA A 227 -35.05 -19.43 9.14
C ALA A 227 -36.38 -20.09 8.76
N PRO A 228 -36.72 -21.27 9.30
CA PRO A 228 -38.03 -21.88 9.09
C PRO A 228 -39.13 -20.92 9.56
N ALA A 229 -40.23 -20.79 8.81
CA ALA A 229 -41.42 -20.13 9.33
C ALA A 229 -41.83 -20.84 10.62
N GLU A 230 -42.05 -20.08 11.71
CA GLU A 230 -42.50 -20.65 12.98
C GLU A 230 -43.72 -21.55 12.71
N PRO A 231 -43.70 -22.82 13.15
CA PRO A 231 -44.91 -23.63 13.13
C PRO A 231 -45.96 -22.90 13.95
N GLY A 232 -47.07 -22.53 13.29
CA GLY A 232 -48.15 -21.79 13.92
C GLY A 232 -48.50 -22.41 15.27
N ARG A 233 -48.51 -21.58 16.31
CA ARG A 233 -48.99 -21.94 17.65
C ARG A 233 -50.29 -22.73 17.47
N SER A 234 -50.23 -24.03 17.74
CA SER A 234 -51.42 -24.85 17.88
C SER A 234 -52.25 -24.24 18.99
N SER A 235 -53.35 -23.61 18.61
CA SER A 235 -54.44 -23.27 19.52
C SER A 235 -55.00 -24.56 20.07
N THR A 236 -54.49 -24.98 21.22
CA THR A 236 -55.15 -25.92 22.11
C THR A 236 -55.82 -25.10 23.20
N GLU A 237 -57.00 -25.56 23.62
CA GLU A 237 -57.87 -25.03 24.70
C GLU A 237 -58.89 -23.98 24.19
N GLN A 238 -60.22 -24.20 24.15
CA GLN A 238 -61.14 -25.14 24.82
C GLN A 238 -62.30 -25.53 23.91
#